data_AF-A0A951R9F4-F1
#
_entry.id   AF-A0A951R9F4-F1
#
_cell.length_a   1.000
_cell.length_b   1.000
_cell.length_c   1.000
_cell.angle_alpha   90.00
_cell.angle_beta   90.00
_cell.angle_gamma   90.00
#
_symmetry.space_group_name_H-M   'P 1'
#
loop_
_entity.id
_entity.type
_entity.pdbx_description
1 polymer ?
#
loop_
_entity_poly.entity_id
_entity_poly.type
_entity_poly.pdbx_seq_one_letter_code
_entity_poly.pdbx_strand_id
1 'polypeptide(L)' 'MDKSVKGFWNEKKEKLRKNYPTLTDKDLSFKEGKEKEMIELLGYKLGKTKLELLNIITSV' A
#
# COMPACT_ATOMS: atom_id res chain seq x y z
N MET A 1 0.87 -4.00 -23.68
CA MET A 1 -0.46 -3.45 -23.34
C MET A 1 -0.56 -3.50 -21.82
N ASP A 2 0.05 -2.54 -21.13
CA ASP A 2 0.40 -2.68 -19.71
C ASP A 2 -0.01 -1.42 -18.95
N LYS A 3 -1.33 -1.14 -18.93
CA LYS A 3 -1.92 0.00 -18.20
C LYS A 3 -2.64 -0.41 -16.92
N SER A 4 -2.61 -1.68 -16.53
CA SER A 4 -3.41 -2.18 -15.40
C SER A 4 -2.74 -2.03 -14.03
N VAL A 5 -1.42 -1.86 -13.97
CA VAL A 5 -0.70 -1.79 -12.67
C VAL A 5 -0.90 -0.45 -11.96
N LYS A 6 -1.02 0.66 -12.71
CA LYS A 6 -1.19 2.02 -12.15
C LYS A 6 -2.48 2.18 -11.36
N GLY A 7 -3.60 1.70 -11.92
CA GLY A 7 -4.91 1.79 -11.26
C GLY A 7 -4.97 0.93 -10.01
N PHE A 8 -4.40 -0.28 -10.10
CA PHE A 8 -4.36 -1.24 -9.01
C PHE A 8 -3.66 -0.67 -7.77
N TRP A 9 -2.52 0.01 -7.93
CA TRP A 9 -1.80 0.57 -6.79
C TRP A 9 -2.54 1.71 -6.08
N ASN A 10 -3.20 2.59 -6.84
CA ASN A 10 -3.93 3.70 -6.25
C ASN A 10 -5.12 3.19 -5.40
N GLU A 11 -5.77 2.13 -5.86
CA GLU A 11 -6.87 1.47 -5.15
C GLU A 11 -6.37 0.75 -3.89
N LYS A 12 -5.22 0.07 -3.97
CA LYS A 12 -4.55 -0.56 -2.82
C LYS A 12 -4.20 0.42 -1.71
N LYS A 13 -3.69 1.60 -2.09
CA LYS A 13 -3.39 2.69 -1.15
C LYS A 13 -4.64 3.23 -0.48
N GLU A 14 -5.69 3.48 -1.25
CA GLU A 14 -7.00 3.88 -0.73
C GLU A 14 -7.55 2.85 0.27
N LYS A 15 -7.41 1.55 -0.01
CA LYS A 15 -7.79 0.47 0.89
C LYS A 15 -6.97 0.50 2.18
N LEU A 16 -5.65 0.69 2.11
CA LEU A 16 -4.79 0.86 3.28
C LEU A 16 -5.18 2.09 4.10
N ARG A 17 -5.43 3.24 3.47
CA ARG A 17 -5.89 4.46 4.14
C ARG A 17 -7.17 4.25 4.93
N LYS A 18 -8.13 3.52 4.34
CA LYS A 18 -9.42 3.23 4.96
C LYS A 18 -9.30 2.21 6.11
N ASN A 19 -8.46 1.19 5.95
CA ASN A 19 -8.27 0.15 6.98
C ASN A 19 -7.34 0.61 8.12
N TYR A 20 -6.42 1.52 7.83
CA TYR A 20 -5.40 1.99 8.76
C TYR A 20 -5.46 3.52 8.88
N PRO A 21 -6.32 4.07 9.75
CA PRO A 21 -6.39 5.51 10.01
C PRO A 21 -5.11 6.07 10.64
N THR A 22 -4.20 5.19 11.10
CA THR A 22 -2.85 5.54 11.56
C THR A 22 -1.90 5.90 10.42
N LEU A 23 -2.26 5.56 9.18
CA LEU A 23 -1.53 5.97 7.98
C LEU A 23 -2.02 7.35 7.56
N THR A 24 -1.09 8.30 7.54
CA THR A 24 -1.35 9.61 6.99
C THR A 24 -1.10 9.64 5.50
N ASP A 25 -1.64 10.65 4.82
CA ASP A 25 -1.39 10.90 3.39
C ASP A 25 0.12 10.90 3.07
N LYS A 26 0.96 11.40 3.99
CA LYS A 26 2.43 11.34 3.90
C LYS A 26 2.97 9.91 3.82
N ASP A 27 2.40 8.96 4.57
CA ASP A 27 2.77 7.54 4.53
C ASP A 27 2.17 6.80 3.33
N LEU A 28 1.29 7.44 2.56
CA LEU A 28 0.71 6.87 1.34
C LEU A 28 1.17 7.62 0.07
N SER A 29 1.90 8.72 0.24
CA SER A 29 2.43 9.59 -0.82
C SER A 29 3.68 9.02 -1.48
N PHE A 30 3.61 7.75 -1.88
CA PHE A 30 4.70 7.06 -2.56
C PHE A 30 4.55 7.18 -4.08
N LYS A 31 5.63 7.57 -4.76
CA LYS A 31 5.68 7.59 -6.23
C LYS A 31 5.63 6.18 -6.80
N GLU A 32 5.19 6.08 -8.05
CA GLU A 32 5.18 4.82 -8.82
C GLU A 32 6.59 4.19 -8.81
N GLY A 33 6.68 2.88 -8.57
CA GLY A 33 7.97 2.19 -8.37
C GLY A 33 8.50 2.18 -6.93
N LYS A 34 7.98 3.02 -6.02
CA LYS A 34 8.28 2.94 -4.57
C LYS A 34 7.28 2.08 -3.79
N GLU A 35 6.52 1.24 -4.48
CA GLU A 35 5.61 0.26 -3.89
C GLU A 35 6.28 -0.62 -2.83
N LYS A 36 7.46 -1.12 -3.18
CA LYS A 36 8.22 -1.99 -2.28
C LYS A 36 8.60 -1.24 -1.00
N GLU A 37 9.18 -0.05 -1.13
CA GLU A 37 9.54 0.81 0.02
C GLU A 37 8.33 1.17 0.88
N MET A 38 7.20 1.51 0.25
CA MET A 38 5.96 1.79 0.95
C MET A 38 5.53 0.60 1.80
N ILE A 39 5.46 -0.60 1.21
CA ILE A 39 5.04 -1.81 1.91
C ILE A 39 6.02 -2.15 3.05
N GLU A 40 7.33 -1.92 2.89
CA GLU A 40 8.29 -2.09 3.99
C GLU A 40 7.98 -1.14 5.13
N LEU A 41 7.88 0.16 4.83
CA LEU A 41 7.72 1.22 5.83
C LEU A 41 6.37 1.10 6.55
N LEU A 42 5.31 0.80 5.81
CA LEU A 42 4.00 0.46 6.37
C LEU A 42 4.08 -0.79 7.24
N GLY A 43 4.83 -1.80 6.84
CA GLY A 43 5.03 -3.02 7.61
C GLY A 43 5.67 -2.72 8.97
N TYR A 44 6.74 -1.93 8.97
CA TYR A 44 7.39 -1.46 10.19
C TYR A 44 6.46 -0.60 11.05
N LYS A 45 5.72 0.33 10.45
CA LYS A 45 4.83 1.25 11.18
C LYS A 45 3.61 0.55 11.79
N LEU A 46 3.05 -0.42 11.08
CA LEU A 46 1.89 -1.19 11.52
C LEU A 46 2.27 -2.45 12.32
N GLY A 47 3.56 -2.78 12.41
CA GLY A 47 4.02 -4.04 13.00
C GLY A 47 3.58 -5.28 12.22
N LYS A 48 3.31 -5.13 10.92
CA LYS A 48 2.85 -6.21 10.03
C LYS A 48 3.94 -6.62 9.06
N THR A 49 3.91 -7.88 8.64
CA THR A 49 4.82 -8.33 7.58
C THR A 49 4.38 -7.77 6.22
N LYS A 50 5.34 -7.68 5.29
CA LYS A 50 5.06 -7.27 3.91
C LYS A 50 3.98 -8.16 3.28
N LEU A 51 4.00 -9.46 3.58
CA LEU A 51 3.01 -10.43 3.12
C LEU A 51 1.61 -10.15 3.67
N GLU A 52 1.49 -9.85 4.97
CA GLU A 52 0.22 -9.44 5.58
C GLU A 52 -0.36 -8.21 4.89
N LEU A 53 0.46 -7.18 4.67
CA LEU A 53 0.01 -5.97 3.98
C LEU A 53 -0.37 -6.25 2.53
N LEU A 54 0.43 -7.03 1.81
CA LEU A 54 0.15 -7.48 0.46
C LEU A 54 -1.15 -8.26 0.38
N ASN A 55 -1.45 -9.10 1.38
CA ASN A 55 -2.67 -9.88 1.43
C ASN A 55 -3.90 -8.97 1.64
N ILE A 56 -3.78 -7.93 2.46
CA ILE A 56 -4.87 -6.99 2.75
C ILE A 56 -5.22 -6.12 1.54
N ILE A 57 -4.20 -5.74 0.76
CA ILE A 57 -4.39 -4.96 -0.47
C ILE A 57 -4.69 -5.81 -1.70
N THR A 58 -4.34 -7.09 -1.71
CA THR A 58 -4.58 -8.01 -2.85
C THR A 58 -5.83 -8.85 -2.67
N SER A 59 -6.29 -9.06 -1.43
CA SER A 59 -7.64 -9.60 -1.19
C SER A 59 -8.65 -8.64 -1.80
N VAL A 60 -9.25 -9.06 -2.90
CA VAL A 60 -10.49 -8.50 -3.46
C VAL A 60 -11.60 -8.69 -2.45
#